data_AF-A0A839TUC4-F1
#
_entry.id   AF-A0A839TUC4-F1
#
_cell.length_a   1.000
_cell.length_b   1.000
_cell.length_c   1.000
_cell.angle_alpha   90.00
_cell.angle_beta   90.00
_cell.angle_gamma   90.00
#
_symmetry.space_group_name_H-M   'P 1'
#
loop_
_entity.id
_entity.type
_entity.pdbx_description
1 polymer ?
#
loop_
_entity_poly.entity_id
_entity_poly.type
_entity_poly.pdbx_seq_one_letter_code
_entity_poly.pdbx_strand_id
1 'polypeptide(L)'
;MICQLKRPSALLATTAGTAAILLWMMLVFFNPYSSSLETRPLQITFFTLCVPAALAIVSAWFRRRTLLLIAFLWSLPISLYLAMTPGIFALFGATSCAYLVSYFLMLAEMRR
;
A
#
# COMPACT_ATOMS: atom_id res chain seq x y z
N MET A 1 -4.40 -11.25 20.53
CA MET A 1 -3.81 -10.42 19.44
C MET A 1 -3.66 -11.17 18.11
N ILE A 2 -3.27 -12.44 18.09
CA ILE A 2 -3.08 -13.27 16.88
C ILE A 2 -4.39 -13.61 16.12
N CYS A 3 -5.55 -13.57 16.79
CA CYS A 3 -6.85 -13.97 16.21
C CYS A 3 -7.32 -13.09 15.03
N GLN A 4 -6.87 -11.83 14.95
CA GLN A 4 -7.27 -10.92 13.86
C GLN A 4 -6.58 -11.22 12.53
N LEU A 5 -5.39 -11.85 12.55
CA LEU A 5 -4.60 -12.15 11.36
C LEU A 5 -5.12 -13.36 10.58
N LYS A 6 -6.03 -14.16 11.15
CA LYS A 6 -6.65 -15.29 10.44
C LYS A 6 -7.68 -14.86 9.39
N ARG A 7 -8.03 -13.57 9.36
CA ARG A 7 -9.07 -13.06 8.47
C ARG A 7 -8.50 -12.75 7.09
N PRO A 8 -9.24 -13.05 6.01
CA PRO A 8 -8.76 -12.86 4.65
C PRO A 8 -8.48 -11.38 4.36
N SER A 9 -9.31 -10.46 4.87
CA SER A 9 -9.10 -9.02 4.74
C SER A 9 -7.77 -8.59 5.38
N ALA A 10 -7.51 -9.01 6.62
CA ALA A 10 -6.27 -8.67 7.33
C ALA A 10 -5.03 -9.24 6.62
N LEU A 11 -5.09 -10.47 6.11
CA LEU A 11 -3.98 -11.09 5.36
C LEU A 11 -3.68 -10.34 4.05
N LEU A 12 -4.71 -9.95 3.31
CA LEU A 12 -4.54 -9.19 2.08
C LEU A 12 -3.96 -7.81 2.33
N ALA A 13 -4.47 -7.07 3.32
CA ALA A 13 -3.93 -5.76 3.67
C ALA A 13 -2.48 -5.82 4.13
N THR A 14 -2.10 -6.82 4.95
CA THR A 14 -0.73 -6.94 5.44
C THR A 14 0.24 -7.35 4.33
N THR A 15 -0.12 -8.33 3.50
CA THR A 15 0.71 -8.76 2.37
C THR A 15 0.85 -7.68 1.30
N ALA A 16 -0.22 -6.94 0.99
CA ALA A 16 -0.16 -5.81 0.08
C ALA A 16 0.66 -4.64 0.68
N GLY A 17 0.55 -4.41 1.99
CA GLY A 17 1.33 -3.41 2.71
C GLY A 17 2.83 -3.72 2.68
N THR A 18 3.21 -4.96 2.99
CA THR A 18 4.62 -5.39 2.96
C THR A 18 5.18 -5.37 1.54
N ALA A 19 4.41 -5.83 0.54
CA ALA A 19 4.81 -5.75 -0.86
C ALA A 19 5.04 -4.31 -1.32
N ALA A 20 4.16 -3.36 -0.95
CA ALA A 20 4.31 -1.96 -1.30
C ALA A 20 5.55 -1.31 -0.67
N ILE A 21 5.89 -1.67 0.59
CA ILE A 21 7.12 -1.19 1.24
C ILE A 21 8.37 -1.73 0.52
N LEU A 22 8.37 -3.02 0.16
CA LEU A 22 9.48 -3.62 -0.59
C LEU A 22 9.64 -3.00 -1.98
N LEU A 23 8.52 -2.78 -2.68
CA LEU A 23 8.50 -2.07 -3.97
C LEU A 23 9.03 -0.64 -3.84
N TRP A 24 8.70 0.06 -2.75
CA TRP A 24 9.22 1.40 -2.48
C TRP A 24 10.73 1.41 -2.23
N MET A 25 11.25 0.43 -1.48
CA MET A 25 12.70 0.25 -1.33
C MET A 25 13.39 0.02 -2.68
N MET A 26 12.80 -0.80 -3.55
CA MET A 26 13.32 -0.99 -4.92
C MET A 26 13.24 0.29 -5.76
N LEU A 27 12.16 1.06 -5.64
CA LEU A 27 11.96 2.33 -6.36
C LEU A 27 13.02 3.36 -5.99
N VAL A 28 13.50 3.37 -4.75
CA VAL A 28 14.47 4.36 -4.24
C VAL A 28 15.92 3.93 -4.47
N PHE A 29 16.25 2.64 -4.30
CA PHE A 29 17.64 2.17 -4.34
C PHE A 29 18.07 1.52 -5.66
N PHE A 30 17.13 0.89 -6.38
CA PHE A 30 17.44 0.11 -7.59
C PHE A 30 17.02 0.81 -8.89
N ASN A 31 16.36 1.96 -8.80
CA ASN A 31 15.92 2.69 -9.97
C ASN A 31 17.08 3.52 -10.56
N PRO A 32 17.56 3.24 -11.79
CA PRO A 32 18.64 4.01 -12.40
C PRO A 32 18.23 5.46 -12.71
N TYR A 33 16.91 5.74 -12.73
CA TYR A 33 16.36 7.08 -12.92
C TYR A 33 16.22 7.86 -11.62
N SER A 34 16.35 7.22 -10.46
CA SER A 34 16.44 7.96 -9.20
C SER A 34 17.90 8.39 -9.01
N SER A 35 18.16 9.68 -9.21
CA SER A 35 19.36 10.30 -8.67
C SER A 35 19.28 10.20 -7.14
N SER A 36 20.02 9.24 -6.57
CA SER A 36 20.08 8.94 -5.13
C SER A 36 20.48 10.13 -4.24
N LEU A 37 20.81 11.27 -4.86
CA LEU A 37 21.21 12.53 -4.24
C LEU A 37 20.07 13.57 -4.16
N GLU A 38 18.96 13.36 -4.87
CA GLU A 38 17.80 14.25 -4.83
C GLU A 38 16.90 13.87 -3.65
N THR A 39 16.90 14.70 -2.60
CA THR A 39 16.13 14.45 -1.35
C THR A 39 14.62 14.65 -1.53
N ARG A 40 14.21 15.48 -2.49
CA ARG A 40 12.81 15.87 -2.69
C ARG A 40 11.91 14.72 -3.22
N PRO A 41 12.29 13.97 -4.27
CA PRO A 41 11.51 12.83 -4.74
C PRO A 41 11.42 11.70 -3.70
N LEU A 42 12.49 11.50 -2.92
CA LEU A 42 12.52 10.51 -1.83
C LEU A 42 11.49 10.85 -0.75
N GLN A 43 11.43 12.11 -0.31
CA GLN A 43 10.44 12.55 0.67
C GLN A 43 9.01 12.38 0.15
N ILE A 44 8.74 12.83 -1.08
CA ILE A 44 7.39 12.75 -1.67
C ILE A 44 6.93 11.30 -1.78
N THR A 45 7.76 10.41 -2.33
CA THR A 45 7.40 8.99 -2.48
C THR A 45 7.28 8.28 -1.14
N PHE A 46 8.10 8.65 -0.14
CA PHE A 46 7.96 8.13 1.23
C PHE A 46 6.58 8.45 1.82
N PHE A 47 6.15 9.71 1.75
CA PHE A 47 4.85 10.13 2.29
C PHE A 47 3.64 9.63 1.48
N THR A 48 3.82 9.32 0.20
CA THR A 48 2.71 8.93 -0.70
C THR A 48 2.62 7.44 -0.99
N LEU A 49 3.69 6.66 -0.74
CA LEU A 49 3.71 5.20 -0.93
C LEU A 49 4.00 4.45 0.37
N CYS A 50 5.07 4.82 1.08
CA CYS A 50 5.49 4.09 2.29
C CYS A 50 4.54 4.33 3.48
N VAL A 51 4.16 5.58 3.73
CA VAL A 51 3.21 5.94 4.81
C VAL A 51 1.83 5.28 4.62
N PRO A 52 1.17 5.37 3.44
CA PRO A 52 -0.10 4.68 3.24
C PRO A 52 0.03 3.16 3.31
N ALA A 53 1.15 2.56 2.88
CA ALA A 53 1.38 1.13 3.05
C ALA A 53 1.47 0.71 4.53
N ALA A 54 2.17 1.50 5.37
CA ALA A 54 2.18 1.31 6.81
C ALA A 54 0.78 1.49 7.42
N LEU A 55 0.02 2.50 6.97
CA LEU A 55 -1.37 2.70 7.40
C LEU A 55 -2.26 1.51 7.04
N ALA A 56 -2.06 0.89 5.87
CA ALA A 56 -2.82 -0.31 5.48
C ALA A 56 -2.56 -1.48 6.44
N ILE A 57 -1.31 -1.72 6.82
CA ILE A 57 -0.94 -2.72 7.84
C ILE A 57 -1.57 -2.40 9.19
N VAL A 58 -1.45 -1.14 9.64
CA VAL A 58 -2.05 -0.66 10.90
C VAL A 58 -3.57 -0.82 10.89
N SER A 59 -4.22 -0.52 9.77
CA SER A 59 -5.68 -0.66 9.61
C SER A 59 -6.14 -2.11 9.77
N ALA A 60 -5.33 -3.08 9.35
CA ALA A 60 -5.58 -4.50 9.54
C ALA A 60 -5.55 -4.89 11.02
N TRP A 61 -4.64 -4.32 11.81
CA TRP A 61 -4.56 -4.56 13.26
C TRP A 61 -5.69 -3.89 14.05
N PHE A 62 -6.01 -2.63 13.76
CA PHE A 62 -7.04 -1.88 14.48
C PHE A 62 -8.47 -2.09 13.96
N ARG A 63 -8.62 -2.87 12.89
CA ARG A 63 -9.86 -3.09 12.16
C ARG A 63 -10.58 -1.81 11.72
N ARG A 64 -9.83 -0.78 11.34
CA ARG A 64 -10.42 0.50 10.92
C ARG A 64 -10.51 0.59 9.41
N ARG A 65 -11.68 0.26 8.86
CA ARG A 65 -11.97 0.37 7.42
C ARG A 65 -11.71 1.78 6.87
N THR A 66 -11.95 2.82 7.68
CA THR A 66 -11.70 4.22 7.31
C THR A 66 -10.22 4.49 7.10
N LEU A 67 -9.33 3.91 7.93
CA LEU A 67 -7.88 4.05 7.73
C LEU A 67 -7.41 3.38 6.45
N LEU A 68 -7.98 2.22 6.11
CA LEU A 68 -7.65 1.49 4.89
C LEU A 68 -8.09 2.26 3.64
N LEU A 69 -9.28 2.90 3.69
CA LEU A 69 -9.76 3.75 2.61
C LEU A 69 -8.93 5.03 2.46
N ILE A 70 -8.52 5.65 3.58
CA ILE A 70 -7.60 6.79 3.57
C ILE A 70 -6.27 6.38 2.94
N ALA A 71 -5.70 5.24 3.32
CA ALA A 71 -4.45 4.72 2.74
C ALA A 71 -4.57 4.49 1.23
N PHE A 72 -5.68 3.92 0.78
CA PHE A 72 -5.99 3.74 -0.63
C PHE A 72 -6.07 5.08 -1.36
N LEU A 73 -6.94 6.01 -0.93
CA LEU A 73 -7.12 7.30 -1.60
C LEU A 73 -5.83 8.13 -1.62
N TRP A 74 -5.03 8.07 -0.55
CA TRP A 74 -3.76 8.76 -0.45
C TRP A 74 -2.73 8.21 -1.43
N SER A 75 -2.65 6.88 -1.57
CA SER A 75 -1.68 6.22 -2.48
C SER A 75 -2.16 6.13 -3.92
N LEU A 76 -3.45 6.33 -4.19
CA LEU A 76 -4.07 6.17 -5.52
C LEU A 76 -3.40 6.97 -6.63
N PRO A 77 -3.20 8.31 -6.53
CA PRO A 77 -2.68 9.09 -7.66
C PRO A 77 -1.27 8.63 -8.08
N ILE A 78 -0.40 8.39 -7.11
CA ILE A 78 0.98 7.97 -7.37
C ILE A 78 1.05 6.49 -7.80
N SER A 79 0.20 5.62 -7.24
CA SER A 79 0.13 4.21 -7.63
C SER A 79 -0.41 4.05 -9.04
N LEU A 80 -1.38 4.87 -9.45
CA LEU A 80 -1.92 4.89 -10.81
C LEU A 80 -0.89 5.40 -11.81
N TYR A 81 -0.13 6.44 -11.44
CA TYR A 81 1.01 6.92 -12.24
C TYR A 81 2.04 5.81 -12.47
N LEU A 82 2.44 5.09 -11.41
CA LEU A 82 3.37 3.95 -11.50
C LEU A 82 2.77 2.72 -12.19
N ALA A 83 1.44 2.56 -12.18
CA ALA A 83 0.75 1.50 -12.93
C ALA A 83 0.83 1.73 -14.45
N MET A 84 0.92 2.99 -14.88
CA MET A 84 1.06 3.35 -16.30
C MET A 84 2.52 3.30 -16.79
N THR A 85 3.50 3.14 -15.90
CA THR A 85 4.89 2.95 -16.29
C THR A 85 5.19 1.46 -16.47
N PRO A 86 5.91 1.06 -17.54
CA PRO A 86 6.28 -0.32 -17.74
C PRO A 86 7.30 -0.77 -16.70
N GLY A 87 7.11 -1.98 -16.15
CA GLY A 87 8.07 -2.63 -15.26
C GLY A 87 7.49 -3.09 -13.93
N ILE A 88 8.37 -3.39 -12.97
CA ILE A 88 7.99 -3.94 -11.66
C ILE A 88 7.16 -2.94 -10.83
N PHE A 89 7.28 -1.64 -11.10
CA PHE A 89 6.54 -0.59 -10.41
C PHE A 89 5.04 -0.57 -10.76
N ALA A 90 4.62 -1.24 -11.83
CA ALA A 90 3.21 -1.43 -12.12
C ALA A 90 2.48 -2.23 -11.02
N LEU A 91 3.23 -3.01 -10.23
CA LEU A 91 2.72 -3.72 -9.06
C LEU A 91 2.22 -2.78 -7.96
N PHE A 92 2.61 -1.50 -7.94
CA PHE A 92 1.98 -0.52 -7.04
C PHE A 92 0.49 -0.38 -7.31
N GLY A 93 0.08 -0.41 -8.58
CA GLY A 93 -1.34 -0.47 -8.96
C GLY A 93 -2.03 -1.71 -8.38
N ALA A 94 -1.39 -2.88 -8.50
CA ALA A 94 -1.91 -4.12 -7.93
C ALA A 94 -2.04 -4.06 -6.40
N THR A 95 -1.07 -3.49 -5.69
CA THR A 95 -1.16 -3.30 -4.23
C THR A 95 -2.28 -2.33 -3.84
N SER A 96 -2.51 -1.27 -4.62
CA SER A 96 -3.61 -0.34 -4.42
C SER A 96 -4.96 -1.01 -4.63
N CYS A 97 -5.10 -1.83 -5.68
CA CYS A 97 -6.29 -2.68 -5.87
C CYS A 97 -6.50 -3.66 -4.70
N ALA A 98 -5.42 -4.26 -4.16
CA ALA A 98 -5.50 -5.15 -3.02
C ALA A 98 -5.99 -4.43 -1.75
N TYR A 99 -5.63 -3.15 -1.53
CA TYR A 99 -6.21 -2.33 -0.47
C TYR A 99 -7.71 -2.16 -0.64
N LEU A 100 -8.17 -1.85 -1.86
CA LEU A 100 -9.59 -1.71 -2.15
C LEU A 100 -10.37 -3.03 -1.93
N VAL A 101 -9.81 -4.16 -2.39
CA VAL A 101 -10.41 -5.49 -2.16
C VAL A 101 -10.47 -5.80 -0.67
N SER A 102 -9.39 -5.52 0.07
CA SER A 102 -9.37 -5.69 1.53
C SER A 102 -10.42 -4.83 2.24
N TYR A 103 -10.64 -3.60 1.77
CA TYR A 103 -11.70 -2.74 2.29
C TYR A 103 -13.09 -3.37 2.11
N PHE A 104 -13.41 -3.88 0.92
CA PHE A 104 -14.69 -4.54 0.67
C PHE A 104 -14.87 -5.83 1.47
N LEU A 105 -13.81 -6.65 1.58
CA LEU A 105 -13.85 -7.87 2.40
C LEU A 105 -14.10 -7.53 3.87
N MET A 106 -13.42 -6.52 4.39
CA MET A 106 -13.61 -6.04 5.75
C MET A 106 -15.02 -5.48 5.98
N LEU A 107 -15.59 -4.82 4.97
CA LEU A 107 -16.98 -4.35 5.02
C LEU A 107 -17.98 -5.52 5.05
N ALA A 108 -17.73 -6.57 4.26
CA ALA A 108 -18.55 -7.78 4.23
C ALA A 108 -18.47 -8.57 5.54
N GLU A 109 -17.28 -8.66 6.15
CA GLU A 109 -17.08 -9.30 7.46
C GLU A 109 -17.81 -8.58 8.61
N MET A 110 -17.94 -7.26 8.55
CA MET A 110 -18.65 -6.47 9.58
C MET A 110 -20.17 -6.54 9.43
N ARG A 111 -20.66 -7.03 8.28
CA ARG A 111 -22.09 -7.17 7.99
C ARG A 111 -22.64 -8.56 8.32
N ARG A 112 -21.76 -9.51 8.66
CA ARG A 112 -22.11 -10.84 9.19
C ARG A 112 -22.03 -10.83 10.71
#